data_AF-A0A2K3KHE7-F1
#
_entry.id   AF-A0A2K3KHE7-F1
#
_cell.length_a   1.000
_cell.length_b   1.000
_cell.length_c   1.000
_cell.angle_alpha   90.00
_cell.angle_beta   90.00
_cell.angle_gamma   90.00
#
_symmetry.space_group_name_H-M   'P 1'
#
loop_
_entity.id
_entity.type
_entity.pdbx_description
1 polymer ?
#
loop_
_entity_poly.entity_id
_entity_poly.type
_entity_poly.pdbx_seq_one_letter_code
_entity_poly.pdbx_strand_id
1 'polypeptide(L)'
;AWSNGRLHSPFHRVMMSGNEARYSTGLFSIPKGGYIIKAPEELVDEEHPLLFKPYDHVDFLKYYYSEKGQRDQFAMRTFCGV
;
A
#
# COMPACT_ATOMS: atom_id res chain seq x y z
N ALA A 1 -2.93 5.39 0.54
CA ALA A 1 -3.86 5.50 1.68
C ALA A 1 -3.58 6.74 2.52
N TRP A 2 -2.42 6.87 3.18
CA TRP A 2 -2.09 8.06 3.99
C TRP A 2 -2.20 9.39 3.22
N SER A 3 -1.68 9.49 1.99
CA SER A 3 -1.79 10.70 1.17
C SER A 3 -3.17 10.90 0.51
N ASN A 4 -4.19 10.14 0.91
CA ASN A 4 -5.50 10.07 0.26
C ASN A 4 -5.45 9.92 -1.28
N GLY A 5 -4.45 9.20 -1.80
CA GLY A 5 -4.29 8.99 -3.25
C GLY A 5 -3.48 10.06 -3.99
N ARG A 6 -3.03 11.13 -3.32
CA ARG A 6 -2.17 12.16 -3.93
C ARG A 6 -0.77 11.66 -4.30
N LEU A 7 -0.29 10.62 -3.63
CA LEU A 7 0.94 9.91 -4.00
C LEU A 7 0.58 8.59 -4.68
N HIS A 8 1.05 8.42 -5.92
CA HIS A 8 0.89 7.17 -6.65
C HIS A 8 1.91 6.12 -6.20
N SER A 9 1.44 4.91 -5.90
CA SER A 9 2.28 3.74 -5.59
C SER A 9 2.35 2.84 -6.83
N PRO A 10 3.45 2.86 -7.61
CA PRO A 10 3.53 2.14 -8.88
C PRO A 10 3.74 0.63 -8.69
N PHE A 11 3.08 -0.15 -9.53
CA PHE A 11 3.47 -1.54 -9.75
C PHE A 11 4.84 -1.58 -10.43
N HIS A 12 5.73 -2.42 -9.92
CA HIS A 12 7.06 -2.59 -10.47
C HIS A 12 7.42 -4.07 -10.53
N ARG A 13 8.24 -4.44 -11.52
CA ARG A 13 8.78 -5.79 -11.68
C ARG A 13 10.23 -5.72 -12.12
N VAL A 14 11.03 -6.70 -11.71
CA VAL A 14 12.39 -6.88 -12.21
C VAL A 14 12.36 -7.94 -13.29
N MET A 15 12.87 -7.61 -14.47
CA MET A 15 13.11 -8.55 -15.56
C MET A 15 14.61 -8.75 -15.72
N MET A 16 15.06 -9.99 -15.90
CA MET A 16 16.46 -10.30 -16.20
C MET A 16 16.70 -10.13 -17.70
N SER A 17 17.76 -9.42 -18.08
CA SER A 17 18.16 -9.20 -19.48
C SER A 17 19.42 -9.98 -19.89
N GLY A 18 19.93 -10.85 -19.02
CA GLY A 18 21.13 -11.64 -19.26
C GLY A 18 21.31 -12.75 -18.21
N ASN A 19 22.44 -13.46 -18.29
CA ASN A 19 22.72 -14.63 -17.45
C ASN A 19 23.54 -14.31 -16.20
N GLU A 20 23.97 -13.06 -16.04
CA GLU A 20 24.77 -12.64 -14.89
C GLU A 20 23.93 -12.47 -13.62
N ALA A 21 24.55 -12.71 -12.47
CA ALA A 21 23.93 -12.49 -11.18
C ALA A 21 23.65 -10.99 -10.97
N ARG A 22 22.41 -10.66 -10.59
CA ARG A 22 22.00 -9.30 -10.20
C ARG A 22 21.77 -9.24 -8.69
N TYR A 23 22.52 -8.40 -8.01
CA TYR A 23 22.38 -8.16 -6.57
C TYR A 23 21.70 -6.82 -6.30
N SER A 24 20.80 -6.80 -5.32
CA SER A 24 20.16 -5.57 -4.83
C SER A 24 19.82 -5.71 -3.36
N THR A 25 19.84 -4.61 -2.63
CA THR A 25 19.34 -4.53 -1.25
C THR A 25 18.22 -3.49 -1.18
N GLY A 26 17.24 -3.73 -0.32
CA GLY A 26 16.11 -2.82 -0.11
C GLY A 26 15.96 -2.50 1.37
N LEU A 27 15.81 -1.22 1.68
CA LEU A 27 15.45 -0.72 3.01
C LEU A 27 14.07 -0.09 2.91
N PHE A 28 13.13 -0.58 3.72
CA PHE A 28 11.73 -0.14 3.71
C PHE A 28 11.33 0.37 5.08
N SER A 29 10.63 1.50 5.13
CA SER A 29 10.02 2.02 6.35
C SER A 29 8.60 1.47 6.50
N ILE A 30 8.33 0.83 7.64
CA ILE A 30 7.05 0.19 7.93
C ILE A 30 6.45 0.85 9.19
N PRO A 31 5.18 1.27 9.15
CA PRO A 31 4.47 1.77 10.33
C PRO A 31 4.41 0.71 11.43
N LYS A 32 4.58 1.15 12.69
CA LYS A 32 4.48 0.26 13.85
C LYS A 32 3.07 -0.32 13.97
N GLY A 33 2.95 -1.60 14.29
CA GLY A 33 1.65 -2.22 14.59
C GLY A 33 0.92 -1.53 15.74
N GLY A 34 -0.41 -1.42 15.60
CA GLY A 34 -1.29 -0.64 16.47
C GLY A 34 -1.41 0.83 16.08
N TYR A 35 -0.54 1.34 15.19
CA TYR A 35 -0.67 2.71 14.67
C TYR A 35 -1.70 2.75 13.55
N ILE A 36 -2.78 3.49 13.77
CA ILE A 36 -3.84 3.67 12.79
C ILE A 36 -3.42 4.70 11.75
N ILE A 37 -3.28 4.26 10.52
CA ILE A 37 -3.01 5.09 9.36
C ILE A 37 -4.35 5.65 8.87
N LYS A 38 -4.44 6.98 8.78
CA LYS A 38 -5.54 7.70 8.17
C LYS A 38 -5.00 8.84 7.31
N ALA A 39 -5.82 9.32 6.38
CA ALA A 39 -5.49 10.55 5.66
C ALA A 39 -5.46 11.74 6.64
N PRO A 40 -4.48 12.66 6.52
CA PRO A 40 -4.56 13.98 7.13
C PRO A 40 -5.84 14.70 6.69
N GLU A 41 -6.43 15.47 7.59
CA GLU A 41 -7.71 16.16 7.35
C GLU A 41 -7.58 17.18 6.23
N GLU A 42 -6.40 17.79 6.06
CA GLU A 42 -6.09 18.76 5.01
C GLU A 42 -6.03 18.14 3.61
N LEU A 43 -6.00 16.81 3.50
CA LEU A 43 -5.97 16.11 2.21
C LEU A 43 -7.35 15.55 1.81
N VAL A 44 -8.39 15.80 2.61
CA VAL A 44 -9.76 15.33 2.39
C VAL A 44 -10.70 16.53 2.37
N ASP A 45 -11.28 16.79 1.20
CA ASP A 45 -12.16 17.94 0.95
C ASP A 45 -13.27 17.57 -0.05
N GLU A 46 -14.12 18.52 -0.43
CA GLU A 46 -15.23 18.28 -1.37
C GLU A 46 -14.76 17.87 -2.77
N GLU A 47 -13.60 18.37 -3.22
CA GLU A 47 -13.00 18.03 -4.51
C GLU A 47 -12.20 16.70 -4.43
N HIS A 48 -11.66 16.39 -3.24
CA HIS A 48 -10.84 15.21 -2.95
C HIS A 48 -11.46 14.38 -1.81
N PRO A 49 -12.56 13.64 -2.08
CA PRO A 49 -13.21 12.85 -1.05
C PRO A 49 -12.29 11.74 -0.50
N LEU A 50 -12.63 11.24 0.68
CA LEU A 50 -11.88 10.16 1.33
C LEU A 50 -11.90 8.90 0.46
N LEU A 51 -10.72 8.37 0.12
CA LEU A 51 -10.56 7.17 -0.69
C LEU A 51 -10.30 5.91 0.14
N PHE A 52 -9.80 6.07 1.37
CA PHE A 52 -9.40 4.95 2.23
C PHE A 52 -9.82 5.21 3.69
N LYS A 53 -10.50 4.23 4.28
CA LYS A 53 -10.86 4.17 5.70
C LYS A 53 -9.59 4.05 6.56
N PRO A 54 -9.59 4.58 7.81
CA PRO A 54 -8.51 4.37 8.75
C PRO A 54 -8.21 2.86 8.95
N TYR A 55 -6.94 2.49 8.99
CA TYR A 55 -6.54 1.08 9.05
C TYR A 55 -5.22 0.87 9.78
N ASP A 56 -5.01 -0.35 10.28
CA ASP A 56 -3.72 -0.82 10.81
C ASP A 56 -2.90 -1.48 9.71
N HIS A 57 -1.60 -1.14 9.61
CA HIS A 57 -0.74 -1.69 8.57
C HIS A 57 -0.45 -3.19 8.72
N VAL A 58 -0.33 -3.69 9.95
CA VAL A 58 -0.10 -5.12 10.22
C VAL A 58 -1.33 -5.93 9.82
N ASP A 59 -2.53 -5.41 10.05
CA ASP A 59 -3.76 -6.07 9.58
C ASP A 59 -3.88 -6.07 8.05
N PHE A 60 -3.47 -4.98 7.39
CA PHE A 60 -3.34 -4.97 5.93
C PHE A 60 -2.35 -6.03 5.45
N LEU A 61 -1.18 -6.19 6.09
CA LEU A 61 -0.21 -7.22 5.72
C LEU A 61 -0.78 -8.64 5.90
N LYS A 62 -1.53 -8.90 6.98
CA LYS A 62 -2.22 -10.19 7.17
C LYS A 62 -3.17 -10.50 6.00
N TYR A 63 -3.95 -9.50 5.58
CA TYR A 63 -4.81 -9.64 4.41
C TYR A 63 -3.99 -9.83 3.12
N TYR A 64 -2.97 -9.00 2.90
CA TYR A 64 -2.13 -9.03 1.71
C TYR A 64 -1.42 -10.37 1.50
N TYR A 65 -0.95 -11.01 2.57
CA TYR A 65 -0.32 -12.33 2.52
C TYR A 65 -1.31 -13.51 2.49
N SER A 66 -2.62 -13.26 2.60
CA SER A 66 -3.62 -14.31 2.40
C SER A 66 -3.73 -14.73 0.94
N GLU A 67 -4.29 -15.91 0.66
CA GLU A 67 -4.55 -16.36 -0.73
C GLU A 67 -5.41 -15.35 -1.51
N LYS A 68 -6.42 -14.77 -0.85
CA LYS A 68 -7.27 -13.74 -1.44
C LYS A 68 -6.46 -12.47 -1.75
N GLY A 69 -5.65 -12.00 -0.80
CA GLY A 69 -4.84 -10.79 -0.97
C GLY A 69 -3.79 -10.92 -2.07
N GLN A 70 -3.15 -12.08 -2.19
CA GLN A 70 -2.15 -12.33 -3.24
C GLN A 70 -2.74 -12.35 -4.65
N ARG A 71 -4.03 -12.64 -4.81
CA ARG A 71 -4.76 -12.56 -6.08
C ARG A 71 -5.40 -11.20 -6.33
N ASP A 72 -5.36 -10.30 -5.35
CA ASP A 72 -5.98 -8.99 -5.44
C ASP A 72 -5.00 -7.95 -5.97
N GLN A 73 -5.18 -7.57 -7.24
CA GLN A 73 -4.38 -6.53 -7.88
C GLN A 73 -4.45 -5.18 -7.15
N PHE A 74 -5.56 -4.87 -6.48
CA PHE A 74 -5.81 -3.62 -5.78
C PHE A 74 -6.07 -3.85 -4.29
N ALA A 75 -5.30 -4.75 -3.67
CA ALA A 75 -5.45 -5.19 -2.27
C ALA A 75 -5.72 -4.06 -1.27
N MET A 76 -5.03 -2.91 -1.40
CA MET A 76 -5.25 -1.76 -0.50
C MET A 76 -6.67 -1.17 -0.63
N ARG A 77 -7.20 -1.05 -1.86
CA ARG A 77 -8.57 -0.58 -2.11
C ARG A 77 -9.59 -1.60 -1.63
N THR A 78 -9.35 -2.90 -1.82
CA THR A 78 -10.27 -3.93 -1.30
C THR A 78 -10.27 -3.98 0.22
N PHE A 79 -9.10 -3.81 0.85
CA PHE A 79 -8.96 -3.90 2.30
C PHE A 79 -9.58 -2.70 3.03
N CYS A 80 -9.29 -1.48 2.58
CA CYS A 80 -9.69 -0.26 3.29
C CYS A 80 -10.28 0.82 2.39
N GLY A 81 -10.66 0.53 1.15
CA GLY A 81 -11.34 1.51 0.29
C GLY A 81 -12.67 1.99 0.88
N VAL A 82 -13.01 3.23 0.52
CA VAL A 82 -14.36 3.79 0.72
C VAL A 82 -15.28 3.34 -0.40
#